data_AF-A0A554JET0-F1
#
_entry.id   AF-A0A554JET0-F1
#
_cell.length_a   1.000
_cell.length_b   1.000
_cell.length_c   1.000
_cell.angle_alpha   90.00
_cell.angle_beta   90.00
_cell.angle_gamma   90.00
#
_symmetry.space_group_name_H-M   'P 1'
#
loop_
_entity.id
_entity.type
_entity.pdbx_description
1 polymer ?
#
loop_
_entity_poly.entity_id
_entity_poly.type
_entity_poly.pdbx_seq_one_letter_code
_entity_poly.pdbx_strand_id
1 'polypeptide(L)'
;MRSAILQMMNEEINRLVLFHTQESDESNWNIEEISEEMRTIAPVGGDIHQVLREIVETTAGEDDKREALTQKITTLVSDLYDAREFAEGSEQMRNIERSVLLRSIDMLWMDHLDQMEHLRDSVRLRAYGQREPLVEYKNEGTKLFRELQAAIRSQIVHTILKTAGIVAQDQPINRIELRKPAEHTFTGPASAHSHTPEVQKKSVGAREPNRNDPCPCGSGKKYK
;
A
#
# COMPACT_ATOMS: atom_id res chain seq x y z
N MET A 1 15.50 0.30 -6.01
CA MET A 1 14.38 0.68 -5.11
C MET A 1 14.49 2.16 -4.77
N ARG A 2 15.46 2.60 -3.97
CA ARG A 2 15.80 4.04 -3.76
C ARG A 2 15.64 4.93 -5.01
N SER A 3 16.32 4.61 -6.12
CA SER A 3 16.23 5.39 -7.36
C SER A 3 14.80 5.52 -7.91
N ALA A 4 14.00 4.46 -7.83
CA ALA A 4 12.62 4.47 -8.26
C ALA A 4 11.74 5.31 -7.32
N ILE A 5 11.98 5.26 -6.02
CA ILE A 5 11.29 6.11 -5.03
C ILE A 5 11.60 7.58 -5.26
N LEU A 6 12.89 7.94 -5.46
CA LEU A 6 13.29 9.32 -5.74
C LEU A 6 12.72 9.82 -7.07
N GLN A 7 12.67 8.98 -8.10
CA GLN A 7 11.99 9.31 -9.35
C GLN A 7 10.50 9.57 -9.12
N MET A 8 9.83 8.71 -8.36
CA MET A 8 8.42 8.88 -8.00
C MET A 8 8.16 10.18 -7.23
N MET A 9 9.05 10.55 -6.32
CA MET A 9 8.98 11.84 -5.61
C MET A 9 9.11 13.01 -6.57
N ASN A 10 10.09 12.96 -7.48
CA ASN A 10 10.31 14.02 -8.46
C ASN A 10 9.10 14.19 -9.40
N GLU A 11 8.53 13.09 -9.90
CA GLU A 11 7.32 13.12 -10.73
C GLU A 11 6.11 13.74 -10.00
N GLU A 12 5.98 13.48 -8.69
CA GLU A 12 4.91 14.03 -7.88
C GLU A 12 5.10 15.53 -7.62
N ILE A 13 6.33 15.94 -7.31
CA ILE A 13 6.69 17.35 -7.12
C ILE A 13 6.49 18.15 -8.41
N ASN A 14 6.94 17.62 -9.56
CA ASN A 14 6.71 18.23 -10.85
C ASN A 14 5.22 18.44 -11.13
N ARG A 15 4.41 17.42 -10.84
CA ARG A 15 2.95 17.52 -11.00
C ARG A 15 2.36 18.61 -10.12
N LEU A 16 2.77 18.68 -8.86
CA LEU A 16 2.32 19.69 -7.90
C LEU A 16 2.64 21.10 -8.38
N VAL A 17 3.90 21.35 -8.73
CA VAL A 17 4.36 22.67 -9.21
C VAL A 17 3.64 23.04 -10.51
N LEU A 18 3.59 22.14 -11.49
CA LEU A 18 2.92 22.40 -12.76
C LEU A 18 1.43 22.71 -12.57
N PHE A 19 0.74 21.98 -11.69
CA PHE A 19 -0.69 22.18 -11.45
C PHE A 19 -1.01 23.56 -10.86
N HIS A 20 -0.20 24.06 -9.92
CA HIS A 20 -0.42 25.34 -9.26
C HIS A 20 0.23 26.54 -9.97
N THR A 21 0.93 26.30 -11.09
CA THR A 21 1.58 27.31 -11.92
C THR A 21 1.12 27.28 -13.39
N GLN A 22 -0.05 26.68 -13.69
CA GLN A 22 -0.53 26.54 -15.09
C GLN A 22 -0.83 27.87 -15.78
N GLU A 23 -1.16 28.90 -15.01
CA GLU A 23 -1.51 30.21 -15.56
C GLU A 23 -0.26 30.96 -16.04
N SER A 24 -0.42 31.70 -17.13
CA SER A 24 0.64 32.55 -17.70
C SER A 24 0.90 33.79 -16.84
N ASP A 25 -0.08 34.22 -16.05
CA ASP A 25 0.12 35.32 -15.11
C ASP A 25 0.71 34.77 -13.80
N GLU A 26 1.95 35.17 -13.51
CA GLU A 26 2.68 34.78 -12.31
C GLU A 26 1.94 35.18 -11.02
N SER A 27 1.13 36.25 -11.07
CA SER A 27 0.38 36.72 -9.90
C SER A 27 -0.74 35.77 -9.47
N ASN A 28 -1.17 34.89 -10.37
CA ASN A 28 -2.19 33.88 -10.10
C ASN A 28 -1.59 32.53 -9.67
N TRP A 29 -0.26 32.41 -9.59
CA TRP A 29 0.38 31.19 -9.13
C TRP A 29 0.07 30.95 -7.66
N ASN A 30 -0.43 29.76 -7.34
CA ASN A 30 -0.86 29.44 -5.98
C ASN A 30 0.29 28.81 -5.17
N ILE A 31 1.25 29.64 -4.78
CA ILE A 31 2.42 29.21 -3.99
C ILE A 31 2.02 28.77 -2.57
N GLU A 32 0.95 29.34 -2.03
CA GLU A 32 0.39 28.95 -0.73
C GLU A 32 -0.03 27.48 -0.74
N GLU A 33 -0.78 27.06 -1.75
CA GLU A 33 -1.25 25.67 -1.85
C GLU A 33 -0.10 24.68 -2.05
N ILE A 34 0.91 25.02 -2.86
CA ILE A 34 2.14 24.21 -2.99
C ILE A 34 2.78 24.02 -1.61
N SER A 35 2.83 25.07 -0.81
CA SER A 35 3.45 25.03 0.53
C SER A 35 2.65 24.19 1.52
N GLU A 36 1.32 24.29 1.51
CA GLU A 36 0.42 23.52 2.38
C GLU A 36 0.39 22.03 2.03
N GLU A 37 0.35 21.70 0.73
CA GLU A 37 0.48 20.33 0.25
C GLU A 37 1.83 19.75 0.68
N MET A 38 2.92 20.52 0.55
CA MET A 38 4.25 20.07 0.97
C MET A 38 4.33 19.83 2.49
N ARG A 39 3.72 20.70 3.32
CA ARG A 39 3.63 20.48 4.78
C ARG A 39 2.83 19.23 5.14
N THR A 40 1.84 18.87 4.33
CA THR A 40 1.03 17.65 4.52
C THR A 40 1.81 16.38 4.17
N ILE A 41 2.67 16.47 3.15
CA ILE A 41 3.46 15.35 2.62
C ILE A 41 4.67 15.07 3.51
N ALA A 42 5.40 16.11 3.90
CA ALA A 42 6.62 15.97 4.66
C ALA A 42 6.68 16.96 5.83
N PRO A 43 7.27 16.57 6.97
CA PRO A 43 7.49 17.47 8.10
C PRO A 43 8.61 18.44 7.77
N VAL A 44 8.30 19.43 6.93
CA VAL A 44 9.26 20.46 6.54
C VAL A 44 9.43 21.44 7.68
N GLY A 45 10.66 21.54 8.20
CA GLY A 45 11.03 22.57 9.16
C GLY A 45 11.15 23.94 8.47
N GLY A 46 10.65 24.99 9.12
CA GLY A 46 10.76 26.37 8.65
C GLY A 46 9.59 26.86 7.81
N ASP A 47 9.73 28.07 7.29
CA ASP A 47 8.74 28.70 6.43
C ASP A 47 9.03 28.41 4.95
N ILE A 48 8.63 27.22 4.49
CA ILE A 48 8.77 26.83 3.09
C ILE A 48 8.05 27.79 2.14
N HIS A 49 6.91 28.36 2.57
CA HIS A 49 6.17 29.31 1.76
C HIS A 49 7.02 30.56 1.44
N GLN A 50 7.68 31.14 2.45
CA GLN A 50 8.58 32.27 2.24
C GLN A 50 9.70 31.95 1.25
N VAL A 51 10.31 30.77 1.38
CA VAL A 51 11.40 30.33 0.49
C VAL A 51 10.94 30.18 -0.96
N LEU A 52 9.77 29.57 -1.18
CA LEU A 52 9.22 29.40 -2.53
C LEU A 52 8.84 30.75 -3.15
N ARG A 53 8.29 31.67 -2.34
CA ARG A 53 7.98 33.02 -2.78
C ARG A 53 9.23 33.80 -3.20
N GLU A 54 10.30 33.72 -2.41
CA GLU A 54 11.58 34.35 -2.76
C GLU A 54 12.13 33.84 -4.11
N ILE A 55 11.97 32.55 -4.41
CA ILE A 55 12.39 31.97 -5.70
C ILE A 55 11.60 32.59 -6.86
N VAL A 56 10.29 32.79 -6.70
CA VAL A 56 9.43 33.42 -7.71
C VAL A 56 9.78 34.89 -7.91
N GLU A 57 10.19 35.60 -6.86
CA GLU A 57 10.57 37.02 -6.93
C GLU A 57 11.98 37.25 -7.50
N THR A 58 12.91 36.30 -7.31
CA THR A 58 14.34 36.45 -7.67
C THR A 58 14.73 35.81 -8.99
N THR A 59 14.00 34.78 -9.44
CA THR A 59 14.26 34.11 -10.72
C THR A 59 13.55 34.84 -11.86
N ALA A 60 14.20 34.98 -13.02
CA ALA A 60 13.58 35.57 -14.20
C ALA A 60 13.06 34.48 -15.13
N GLY A 61 11.90 34.69 -15.77
CA GLY A 61 11.31 33.73 -16.71
C GLY A 61 10.43 32.68 -16.04
N GLU A 62 9.27 32.41 -16.64
CA GLU A 62 8.28 31.47 -16.10
C GLU A 62 8.82 30.04 -16.00
N ASP A 63 9.49 29.56 -17.04
CA ASP A 63 10.01 28.19 -17.08
C ASP A 63 11.16 28.00 -16.08
N ASP A 64 12.07 28.96 -15.99
CA ASP A 64 13.18 28.94 -15.03
C ASP A 64 12.66 28.99 -13.57
N LYS A 65 11.58 29.74 -13.31
CA LYS A 65 10.92 29.76 -12.00
C LYS A 65 10.34 28.40 -11.64
N ARG A 66 9.62 27.74 -12.57
CA ARG A 66 9.05 26.40 -12.36
C ARG A 66 10.14 25.36 -12.10
N GLU A 67 11.24 25.43 -12.86
CA GLU A 67 12.40 24.57 -12.66
C GLU A 67 13.03 24.82 -11.28
N ALA A 68 13.24 26.07 -10.89
CA ALA A 68 13.81 26.43 -9.59
C ALA A 68 12.93 25.98 -8.42
N LEU A 69 11.61 26.15 -8.51
CA LEU A 69 10.64 25.65 -7.52
C LEU A 69 10.73 24.13 -7.39
N THR A 70 10.66 23.43 -8.52
CA THR A 70 10.74 21.97 -8.57
C THR A 70 12.06 21.47 -7.97
N GLN A 71 13.17 22.08 -8.35
CA GLN A 71 14.50 21.72 -7.87
C GLN A 71 14.61 21.95 -6.37
N LYS A 72 14.11 23.08 -5.85
CA LYS A 72 14.16 23.39 -4.42
C LYS A 72 13.39 22.38 -3.60
N ILE A 73 12.16 22.06 -4.01
CA ILE A 73 11.31 21.10 -3.31
C ILE A 73 11.92 19.69 -3.41
N THR A 74 12.43 19.31 -4.59
CA THR A 74 13.08 18.01 -4.80
C THR A 74 14.31 17.83 -3.92
N THR A 75 15.17 18.83 -3.81
CA THR A 75 16.32 18.80 -2.90
C THR A 75 15.86 18.63 -1.46
N LEU A 76 14.87 19.40 -1.01
CA LEU A 76 14.36 19.31 0.35
C LEU A 76 13.79 17.92 0.67
N VAL A 77 13.01 17.35 -0.24
CA VAL A 77 12.44 16.00 -0.08
C VAL A 77 13.53 14.93 -0.11
N SER A 78 14.55 15.09 -0.96
CA SER A 78 15.70 14.18 -1.00
C SER A 78 16.49 14.22 0.30
N ASP A 79 16.70 15.40 0.88
CA ASP A 79 17.41 15.57 2.16
C ASP A 79 16.64 14.90 3.31
N LEU A 80 15.30 15.03 3.33
CA LEU A 80 14.44 14.34 4.29
C LEU A 80 14.49 12.81 4.12
N TYR A 81 14.49 12.34 2.87
CA TYR A 81 14.65 10.92 2.57
C TYR A 81 16.00 10.38 3.06
N ASP A 82 17.08 11.10 2.79
CA ASP A 82 18.44 10.70 3.17
C ASP A 82 18.63 10.72 4.69
N ALA A 83 18.08 11.73 5.38
CA ALA A 83 18.07 11.79 6.84
C ALA A 83 17.32 10.60 7.45
N ARG A 84 16.21 10.20 6.83
CA ARG A 84 15.45 9.01 7.24
C ARG A 84 16.21 7.72 6.98
N GLU A 85 16.78 7.56 5.79
CA GLU A 85 17.58 6.39 5.43
C GLU A 85 18.77 6.22 6.39
N PHE A 86 19.39 7.32 6.80
CA PHE A 86 20.45 7.34 7.80
C PHE A 86 19.97 6.89 9.19
N ALA A 87 18.79 7.36 9.63
CA ALA A 87 18.23 7.02 10.94
C ALA A 87 17.76 5.56 11.05
N GLU A 88 17.09 5.03 10.02
CA GLU A 88 16.54 3.67 10.00
C GLU A 88 17.59 2.61 9.60
N GLY A 89 18.61 3.04 8.87
CA GLY A 89 19.59 2.14 8.26
C GLY A 89 19.15 1.64 6.89
N SER A 90 20.14 1.37 6.06
CA SER A 90 19.93 1.10 4.64
C SER A 90 19.00 -0.10 4.41
N GLU A 91 19.31 -1.27 4.98
CA GLU A 91 18.54 -2.50 4.78
C GLU A 91 17.06 -2.36 5.21
N GLN A 92 16.83 -1.77 6.39
CA GLN A 92 15.49 -1.56 6.92
C GLN A 92 14.70 -0.60 6.03
N MET A 93 15.32 0.46 5.52
CA MET A 93 14.67 1.37 4.58
C MET A 93 14.20 0.64 3.32
N ARG A 94 14.97 -0.32 2.77
CA ARG A 94 14.54 -1.09 1.60
C ARG A 94 13.39 -2.03 1.91
N ASN A 95 13.31 -2.55 3.13
CA ASN A 95 12.17 -3.35 3.58
C ASN A 95 10.91 -2.48 3.67
N ILE A 96 11.03 -1.26 4.22
CA ILE A 96 9.96 -0.27 4.28
C ILE A 96 9.48 0.09 2.87
N GLU A 97 10.39 0.46 1.97
CA GLU A 97 10.07 0.79 0.57
C GLU A 97 9.28 -0.35 -0.11
N ARG A 98 9.74 -1.61 0.04
CA ARG A 98 9.05 -2.78 -0.51
C ARG A 98 7.67 -2.99 0.09
N SER A 99 7.55 -2.90 1.41
CA SER A 99 6.28 -3.09 2.10
C SER A 99 5.25 -2.03 1.71
N VAL A 100 5.68 -0.76 1.63
CA VAL A 100 4.81 0.35 1.23
C VAL A 100 4.37 0.19 -0.21
N LEU A 101 5.28 -0.16 -1.12
CA LEU A 101 4.97 -0.36 -2.53
C LEU A 101 3.94 -1.48 -2.72
N LEU A 102 4.17 -2.66 -2.13
CA LEU A 102 3.25 -3.79 -2.26
C LEU A 102 1.86 -3.45 -1.70
N ARG A 103 1.80 -2.89 -0.48
CA ARG A 103 0.53 -2.53 0.14
C ARG A 103 -0.24 -1.48 -0.65
N SER A 104 0.46 -0.50 -1.23
CA SER A 104 -0.16 0.56 -2.03
C SER A 104 -0.74 0.00 -3.33
N ILE A 105 -0.01 -0.90 -4.00
CA ILE A 105 -0.49 -1.57 -5.21
C ILE A 105 -1.70 -2.45 -4.89
N ASP A 106 -1.61 -3.31 -3.87
CA ASP A 106 -2.69 -4.24 -3.52
C ASP A 106 -4.00 -3.50 -3.19
N MET A 107 -3.90 -2.43 -2.41
CA MET A 107 -5.06 -1.64 -2.01
C MET A 107 -5.72 -0.94 -3.20
N LEU A 108 -4.94 -0.27 -4.04
CA LEU A 108 -5.47 0.53 -5.16
C LEU A 108 -5.86 -0.33 -6.37
N TRP A 109 -5.24 -1.49 -6.53
CA TRP A 109 -5.59 -2.43 -7.59
C TRP A 109 -6.99 -3.02 -7.39
N MET A 110 -7.37 -3.34 -6.15
CA MET A 110 -8.72 -3.80 -5.86
C MET A 110 -9.77 -2.75 -6.24
N ASP A 111 -9.57 -1.50 -5.83
CA ASP A 111 -10.47 -0.39 -6.21
C ASP A 111 -10.52 -0.20 -7.73
N HIS A 112 -9.38 -0.32 -8.42
CA HIS A 112 -9.34 -0.25 -9.88
C HIS A 112 -10.14 -1.38 -10.56
N LEU A 113 -10.08 -2.62 -10.04
CA LEU A 113 -10.88 -3.72 -10.58
C LEU A 113 -12.38 -3.44 -10.47
N ASP A 114 -12.83 -2.90 -9.35
CA ASP A 114 -14.23 -2.49 -9.15
C ASP A 114 -14.62 -1.38 -10.13
N GLN A 115 -13.76 -0.36 -10.31
CA GLN A 115 -13.98 0.69 -11.31
C GLN A 115 -14.07 0.14 -12.74
N MET A 116 -13.24 -0.86 -13.09
CA MET A 116 -13.27 -1.50 -14.41
C MET A 116 -14.52 -2.33 -14.64
N GLU A 117 -15.06 -2.98 -13.59
CA GLU A 117 -16.35 -3.65 -13.65
C GLU A 117 -17.50 -2.67 -13.90
N HIS A 118 -17.54 -1.56 -13.16
CA HIS A 118 -18.51 -0.49 -13.38
C HIS A 118 -18.38 0.13 -14.78
N LEU A 119 -17.16 0.35 -15.27
CA LEU A 119 -16.91 0.85 -16.61
C LEU A 119 -17.49 -0.11 -17.67
N ARG A 120 -17.24 -1.42 -17.54
CA ARG A 120 -17.75 -2.45 -18.45
C ARG A 120 -19.28 -2.40 -18.54
N ASP A 121 -19.95 -2.28 -17.41
CA ASP A 121 -21.42 -2.21 -17.35
C ASP A 121 -21.95 -0.90 -17.97
N SER A 122 -21.28 0.23 -17.70
CA SER A 122 -21.66 1.53 -18.25
C SER A 122 -21.51 1.62 -19.78
N VAL A 123 -20.45 1.04 -20.33
CA VAL A 123 -20.18 1.03 -21.78
C VAL A 123 -21.20 0.15 -22.51
N ARG A 124 -21.61 -0.97 -21.91
CA ARG A 124 -22.68 -1.81 -22.45
C ARG A 124 -24.00 -1.05 -22.60
N LEU A 125 -24.30 -0.12 -21.71
CA LEU A 125 -25.49 0.74 -21.80
C LEU A 125 -25.36 1.85 -22.86
N ARG A 126 -24.14 2.31 -23.17
CA ARG A 126 -23.86 3.35 -24.20
C ARG A 126 -23.80 2.82 -25.62
N ALA A 127 -23.65 1.50 -25.79
CA ALA A 127 -23.65 0.82 -27.09
C ALA A 127 -24.90 1.11 -27.95
N TYR A 128 -26.01 1.56 -27.33
CA TYR A 128 -27.23 1.96 -28.02
C TYR A 128 -27.10 3.30 -28.78
N GLY A 129 -26.04 4.10 -28.53
CA GLY A 129 -25.85 5.45 -29.06
C GLY A 129 -24.92 5.60 -30.28
N GLN A 130 -24.75 4.54 -31.11
CA GLN A 130 -23.89 4.55 -32.32
C GLN A 130 -22.40 4.78 -32.10
N ARG A 131 -21.90 4.74 -30.85
CA ARG A 131 -20.47 4.73 -30.54
C ARG A 131 -19.97 3.31 -30.36
N GLU A 132 -18.76 3.03 -30.83
CA GLU A 132 -18.14 1.71 -30.72
C GLU A 132 -17.78 1.42 -29.24
N PRO A 133 -18.47 0.46 -28.58
CA PRO A 133 -18.30 0.22 -27.15
C PRO A 133 -16.87 -0.17 -26.78
N LEU A 134 -16.21 -0.93 -27.66
CA LEU A 134 -14.83 -1.39 -27.44
C LEU A 134 -13.83 -0.23 -27.44
N VAL A 135 -14.06 0.79 -28.26
CA VAL A 135 -13.21 1.98 -28.32
C VAL A 135 -13.41 2.83 -27.06
N GLU A 136 -14.65 3.04 -26.63
CA GLU A 136 -14.94 3.77 -25.38
C GLU A 136 -14.33 3.06 -24.16
N TYR A 137 -14.54 1.74 -24.03
CA TYR A 137 -13.96 0.96 -22.94
C TYR A 137 -12.43 1.07 -22.91
N LYS A 138 -11.78 0.97 -24.07
CA LYS A 138 -10.32 1.11 -24.15
C LYS A 138 -9.85 2.50 -23.73
N ASN A 139 -10.51 3.56 -24.21
CA ASN A 139 -10.12 4.93 -23.94
C ASN A 139 -10.31 5.27 -22.45
N GLU A 140 -11.49 4.99 -21.89
CA GLU A 140 -11.78 5.23 -20.48
C GLU A 140 -10.94 4.31 -19.57
N GLY A 141 -10.79 3.03 -19.93
CA GLY A 141 -9.94 2.11 -19.18
C GLY A 141 -8.47 2.55 -19.14
N THR A 142 -7.96 3.11 -20.24
CA THR A 142 -6.59 3.69 -20.26
C THR A 142 -6.49 4.91 -19.35
N LYS A 143 -7.53 5.74 -19.30
CA LYS A 143 -7.59 6.89 -18.39
C LYS A 143 -7.58 6.44 -16.93
N LEU A 144 -8.46 5.50 -16.55
CA LEU A 144 -8.51 4.93 -15.20
C LEU A 144 -7.18 4.28 -14.80
N PHE A 145 -6.50 3.61 -15.73
CA PHE A 145 -5.18 3.02 -15.45
C PHE A 145 -4.11 4.08 -15.18
N ARG A 146 -4.10 5.21 -15.90
CA ARG A 146 -3.19 6.33 -15.63
C ARG A 146 -3.48 7.00 -14.28
N GLU A 147 -4.76 7.11 -13.94
CA GLU A 147 -5.20 7.61 -12.62
C GLU A 147 -4.74 6.67 -11.50
N LEU A 148 -4.90 5.35 -11.67
CA LEU A 148 -4.35 4.35 -10.76
C LEU A 148 -2.84 4.49 -10.58
N GLN A 149 -2.08 4.62 -11.68
CA GLN A 149 -0.62 4.78 -11.60
C GLN A 149 -0.23 6.04 -10.82
N ALA A 150 -0.93 7.15 -11.04
CA ALA A 150 -0.71 8.39 -10.29
C ALA A 150 -1.07 8.23 -8.81
N ALA A 151 -2.19 7.58 -8.50
CA ALA A 151 -2.62 7.29 -7.13
C ALA A 151 -1.62 6.40 -6.38
N ILE A 152 -1.11 5.34 -7.04
CA ILE A 152 -0.07 4.47 -6.46
C ILE A 152 1.18 5.29 -6.13
N ARG A 153 1.65 6.11 -7.07
CA ARG A 153 2.84 6.95 -6.85
C ARG A 153 2.64 7.90 -5.68
N SER A 154 1.52 8.63 -5.67
CA SER A 154 1.17 9.57 -4.61
C SER A 154 1.11 8.88 -3.25
N GLN A 155 0.42 7.73 -3.17
CA GLN A 155 0.31 6.93 -1.94
C GLN A 155 1.68 6.48 -1.42
N ILE A 156 2.58 6.04 -2.31
CA ILE A 156 3.94 5.63 -1.94
C ILE A 156 4.73 6.81 -1.39
N VAL A 157 4.75 7.95 -2.10
CA VAL A 157 5.49 9.15 -1.72
C VAL A 157 4.99 9.68 -0.37
N HIS A 158 3.68 9.85 -0.21
CA HIS A 158 3.08 10.33 1.04
C HIS A 158 3.37 9.39 2.20
N THR A 159 3.26 8.07 1.99
CA THR A 159 3.51 7.10 3.07
C THR A 159 4.98 7.09 3.48
N ILE A 160 5.91 7.15 2.51
CA ILE A 160 7.36 7.17 2.78
C ILE A 160 7.83 8.50 3.39
N LEU A 161 7.17 9.63 3.13
CA LEU A 161 7.58 10.91 3.72
C LEU A 161 6.90 11.18 5.07
N LYS A 162 5.66 10.71 5.26
CA LYS A 162 4.87 10.95 6.47
C LYS A 162 5.16 10.01 7.64
N THR A 163 5.59 8.77 7.38
CA THR A 163 5.81 7.78 8.46
C THR A 163 7.08 8.05 9.27
N ALA A 164 7.11 9.12 10.07
CA ALA A 164 8.02 9.20 11.20
C ALA A 164 7.60 8.15 12.24
N GLY A 165 8.29 6.99 12.26
CA GLY A 165 8.25 6.06 13.39
C GLY A 165 7.15 4.98 13.46
N ILE A 166 6.42 4.66 12.39
CA ILE A 166 5.32 3.66 12.45
C ILE A 166 5.66 2.29 11.83
N VAL A 167 6.75 2.13 11.07
CA VAL A 167 7.12 0.81 10.51
C VAL A 167 8.04 0.01 11.45
N ALA A 168 7.96 0.30 12.75
CA ALA A 168 8.52 -0.52 13.81
C ALA A 168 7.47 -1.48 14.41
N GLN A 169 6.48 -1.94 13.64
CA GLN A 169 5.67 -3.08 14.02
C GLN A 169 4.85 -3.60 12.82
N ASP A 170 5.49 -4.32 11.92
CA ASP A 170 4.78 -5.41 11.26
C ASP A 170 5.62 -6.67 11.36
N GLN A 171 4.96 -7.71 11.84
CA GLN A 171 5.49 -9.01 12.24
C GLN A 171 6.36 -9.63 11.13
N PRO A 172 7.29 -10.56 11.46
CA PRO A 172 7.98 -11.31 10.43
C PRO A 172 6.95 -11.91 9.49
N ILE A 173 7.02 -11.55 8.21
CA ILE A 173 6.32 -12.28 7.15
C ILE A 173 6.67 -13.73 7.40
N ASN A 174 5.69 -14.52 7.86
CA ASN A 174 5.81 -15.95 7.96
C ASN A 174 6.18 -16.41 6.56
N ARG A 175 7.48 -16.63 6.36
CA ARG A 175 8.03 -17.31 5.21
C ARG A 175 7.18 -18.56 5.11
N ILE A 176 6.33 -18.63 4.09
CA ILE A 176 5.58 -19.84 3.78
C ILE A 176 6.66 -20.86 3.46
N GLU A 177 7.08 -21.62 4.47
CA GLU A 177 7.88 -22.80 4.27
C GLU A 177 6.98 -23.71 3.45
N LEU A 178 7.35 -23.83 2.17
CA LEU A 178 6.78 -24.79 1.25
C LEU A 178 6.96 -26.16 1.89
N ARG A 179 5.96 -26.62 2.66
CA ARG A 179 5.95 -27.95 3.24
C ARG A 179 5.96 -28.91 2.06
N LYS A 180 7.09 -29.57 1.85
CA LYS A 180 7.22 -30.70 0.93
C LYS A 180 6.11 -31.71 1.28
N PRO A 181 5.36 -32.24 0.30
CA PRO A 181 4.33 -33.22 0.60
C PRO A 181 4.98 -34.46 1.21
N ALA A 182 4.56 -34.82 2.43
CA ALA A 182 4.95 -36.09 3.03
C ALA A 182 4.26 -37.23 2.27
N GLU A 183 5.04 -38.23 1.89
CA GLU A 183 4.58 -39.43 1.19
C GLU A 183 3.56 -40.20 2.04
N HIS A 184 2.37 -40.43 1.49
CA HIS A 184 1.34 -41.25 2.12
C HIS A 184 1.61 -42.73 1.84
N THR A 185 2.10 -43.48 2.83
CA THR A 185 2.11 -44.95 2.80
C THR A 185 0.73 -45.47 3.23
N PHE A 186 0.07 -46.17 2.31
CA PHE A 186 -1.25 -46.80 2.48
C PHE A 186 -1.11 -48.17 3.18
N THR A 187 -1.82 -48.38 4.29
CA THR A 187 -2.09 -49.74 4.82
C THR A 187 -3.54 -49.84 5.31
N GLY A 188 -4.22 -50.91 4.88
CA GLY A 188 -5.67 -51.11 4.98
C GLY A 188 -6.20 -51.62 6.34
N PRO A 189 -7.53 -51.88 6.46
CA PRO A 189 -8.20 -51.96 7.76
C PRO A 189 -8.53 -53.39 8.22
N ALA A 190 -8.56 -53.61 9.54
CA ALA A 190 -9.21 -54.77 10.16
C ALA A 190 -9.98 -54.37 11.45
N SER A 191 -11.27 -54.71 11.46
CA SER A 191 -12.21 -54.75 12.61
C SER A 191 -12.11 -56.13 13.30
N ALA A 192 -12.57 -56.49 14.51
CA ALA A 192 -13.34 -55.92 15.63
C ALA A 192 -13.34 -56.94 16.82
N HIS A 193 -14.03 -56.59 17.94
CA HIS A 193 -14.60 -57.41 19.06
C HIS A 193 -13.86 -57.30 20.44
N SER A 194 -14.38 -56.54 21.44
CA SER A 194 -15.38 -56.84 22.52
C SER A 194 -14.83 -57.77 23.63
N HIS A 195 -14.73 -57.44 24.93
CA HIS A 195 -15.76 -57.14 25.95
C HIS A 195 -15.19 -56.41 27.21
N THR A 196 -16.08 -55.79 28.00
CA THR A 196 -15.98 -54.88 29.19
C THR A 196 -16.12 -55.60 30.57
N PRO A 197 -16.19 -54.93 31.76
CA PRO A 197 -15.24 -54.02 32.45
C PRO A 197 -15.16 -54.24 34.01
N GLU A 198 -14.24 -53.58 34.75
CA GLU A 198 -14.45 -53.28 36.20
C GLU A 198 -13.77 -51.98 36.70
N VAL A 199 -14.63 -50.98 36.99
CA VAL A 199 -14.68 -49.93 38.04
C VAL A 199 -13.39 -49.36 38.70
N GLN A 200 -13.22 -48.02 38.67
CA GLN A 200 -13.23 -47.16 39.89
C GLN A 200 -13.20 -45.64 39.57
N LYS A 201 -14.05 -44.91 40.32
CA LYS A 201 -14.34 -43.46 40.25
C LYS A 201 -13.20 -42.61 40.81
N LYS A 202 -13.03 -41.39 40.28
CA LYS A 202 -12.81 -40.17 41.08
C LYS A 202 -13.10 -38.90 40.27
N SER A 203 -13.84 -38.02 40.93
CA SER A 203 -14.38 -36.73 40.49
C SER A 203 -13.39 -35.59 40.64
N VAL A 204 -13.23 -34.73 39.63
CA VAL A 204 -12.96 -33.28 39.77
C VAL A 204 -13.52 -32.58 38.52
N GLY A 205 -14.22 -31.45 38.71
CA GLY A 205 -14.99 -30.75 37.68
C GLY A 205 -14.22 -30.46 36.39
N ALA A 206 -14.82 -30.80 35.25
CA ALA A 206 -14.22 -30.65 33.93
C ALA A 206 -15.19 -29.92 32.99
N ARG A 207 -14.61 -28.99 32.21
CA ARG A 207 -15.20 -28.37 31.00
C ARG A 207 -15.83 -29.43 30.10
N GLU A 208 -16.84 -29.04 29.31
CA GLU A 208 -17.41 -29.90 28.27
C GLU A 208 -16.28 -30.45 27.37
N PRO A 209 -16.07 -31.77 27.30
CA PRO A 209 -14.97 -32.35 26.54
C PRO A 209 -15.18 -32.14 25.04
N ASN A 210 -14.11 -31.80 24.31
CA ASN A 210 -14.15 -31.56 22.88
C ASN A 210 -14.08 -32.89 22.11
N ARG A 211 -14.47 -32.88 20.84
CA ARG A 211 -14.36 -34.03 19.95
C ARG A 211 -12.92 -34.54 19.90
N ASN A 212 -12.75 -35.79 20.29
CA ASN A 212 -11.55 -36.60 20.44
C ASN A 212 -10.78 -36.53 21.78
N ASP A 213 -11.27 -35.80 22.79
CA ASP A 213 -10.68 -35.79 24.14
C ASP A 213 -10.90 -37.11 24.90
N PRO A 214 -10.13 -37.44 25.95
CA PRO A 214 -10.38 -38.63 26.76
C PRO A 214 -11.78 -38.60 27.38
N CYS A 215 -12.59 -39.63 27.11
CA CYS A 215 -13.98 -39.64 27.55
C CYS A 215 -14.07 -39.68 29.09
N PRO A 216 -14.82 -38.76 29.72
CA PRO A 216 -14.86 -38.62 31.18
C PRO A 216 -15.55 -39.80 31.89
N CYS A 217 -16.16 -40.74 31.17
CA CYS A 217 -16.74 -41.95 31.75
C CYS A 217 -15.70 -43.02 32.12
N GLY A 218 -14.40 -42.75 31.90
CA GLY A 218 -13.31 -43.68 32.26
C GLY A 218 -13.16 -44.87 31.31
N SER A 219 -13.77 -44.82 30.12
CA SER A 219 -13.76 -45.94 29.14
C SER A 219 -12.45 -46.11 28.35
N GLY A 220 -11.47 -45.22 28.55
CA GLY A 220 -10.20 -45.20 27.79
C GLY A 220 -10.35 -44.82 26.31
N LYS A 221 -11.56 -44.47 25.85
CA LYS A 221 -11.85 -44.05 24.46
C LYS A 221 -11.92 -42.53 24.35
N LYS A 222 -11.74 -42.04 23.13
CA LYS A 222 -11.90 -40.62 22.77
C LYS A 222 -13.40 -40.25 22.69
N TYR A 223 -13.78 -39.08 23.21
CA TYR A 223 -15.12 -38.47 23.21
C TYR A 223 -15.49 -38.07 21.77
N LYS A 224 -16.70 -38.34 21.30
CA LYS A 224 -17.12 -38.11 19.91
C LYS A 224 -18.30 -37.17 19.85
#